data_AF-A0A534MSY2-F1
#
_entry.id   AF-A0A534MSY2-F1
#
_cell.length_a   1.000
_cell.length_b   1.000
_cell.length_c   1.000
_cell.angle_alpha   90.00
_cell.angle_beta   90.00
_cell.angle_gamma   90.00
#
_symmetry.space_group_name_H-M   'P 1'
#
loop_
_entity.id
_entity.type
_entity.pdbx_description
1 polymer ?
#
loop_
_entity_poly.entity_id
_entity_poly.type
_entity_poly.pdbx_seq_one_letter_code
_entity_poly.pdbx_strand_id
1 'polypeptide(L)'
;MASSKSRQSSSEAPHLRNEAMRLAGEKRVESENRAVKAISRDVYRPTRRELVVHPTVSERRQRQDRTTIGVVEEVTLRGSKGDIRVLARIDTGASRTSLDTELAARAGVGPVLDRVRVRAAAAHEPEERDVVDARVVIAGREFEVAVAITDRKDMRYHMIVGMDILRDSGFLLDPSKGNGRENDGKRAHPNP
;
A
#
# COMPACT_ATOMS: atom_id res chain seq x y z
N MET A 1 -5.49 -30.49 56.76
CA MET A 1 -4.42 -29.53 57.12
C MET A 1 -3.82 -29.00 55.83
N ALA A 2 -3.75 -27.67 55.73
CA ALA A 2 -3.30 -26.91 54.57
C ALA A 2 -1.78 -27.00 54.36
N SER A 3 -1.32 -26.88 53.12
CA SER A 3 -0.31 -25.86 52.79
C SER A 3 -0.24 -25.60 51.28
N SER A 4 -0.71 -24.41 50.92
CA SER A 4 -0.70 -23.78 49.61
C SER A 4 0.72 -23.35 49.22
N LYS A 5 1.27 -23.91 48.14
CA LYS A 5 2.37 -23.28 47.40
C LYS A 5 1.78 -22.40 46.30
N SER A 6 1.69 -21.11 46.59
CA SER A 6 1.40 -20.05 45.63
C SER A 6 2.45 -20.03 44.53
N ARG A 7 2.09 -20.44 43.32
CA ARG A 7 2.81 -20.06 42.11
C ARG A 7 2.43 -18.62 41.79
N GLN A 8 3.27 -17.66 42.18
CA GLN A 8 3.21 -16.31 41.62
C GLN A 8 3.50 -16.41 40.13
N SER A 9 2.46 -16.16 39.33
CA SER A 9 2.52 -16.01 37.88
C SER A 9 3.34 -14.78 37.53
N SER A 10 4.45 -14.97 36.83
CA SER A 10 5.33 -13.93 36.31
C SER A 10 4.61 -13.08 35.24
N SER A 11 4.04 -11.95 35.66
CA SER A 11 3.44 -10.92 34.78
C SER A 11 4.44 -9.88 34.27
N GLU A 12 5.75 -10.02 34.55
CA GLU A 12 6.80 -9.05 34.15
C GLU A 12 7.26 -9.16 32.68
N ALA A 13 6.96 -10.27 31.99
CA ALA A 13 7.51 -10.57 30.67
C ALA A 13 7.07 -9.62 29.50
N PRO A 14 5.81 -9.17 29.40
CA PRO A 14 5.38 -8.35 28.25
C PRO A 14 5.88 -6.90 28.31
N HIS A 15 6.03 -6.33 29.52
CA HIS A 15 6.48 -4.94 29.69
C HIS A 15 7.94 -4.77 29.27
N LEU A 16 8.82 -5.69 29.71
CA LEU A 16 10.24 -5.69 29.36
C LEU A 16 10.47 -5.88 27.85
N ARG A 17 9.63 -6.69 27.18
CA ARG A 17 9.70 -6.88 25.73
C ARG A 17 9.33 -5.63 24.95
N ASN A 18 8.30 -4.91 25.38
CA ASN A 18 7.88 -3.66 24.75
C ASN A 18 8.94 -2.56 24.94
N GLU A 19 9.52 -2.49 26.13
CA GLU A 19 10.58 -1.53 26.46
C GLU A 19 11.87 -1.81 25.67
N ALA A 20 12.26 -3.08 25.54
CA ALA A 20 13.39 -3.48 24.71
C ALA A 20 13.20 -3.14 23.21
N MET A 21 11.99 -3.34 22.66
CA MET A 21 11.69 -2.95 21.28
C MET A 21 11.71 -1.43 21.08
N ARG A 22 11.21 -0.65 22.05
CA ARG A 22 11.28 0.82 22.02
C ARG A 22 12.73 1.30 22.01
N LEU A 23 13.55 0.80 22.93
CA LEU A 23 14.98 1.14 23.02
C LEU A 23 15.75 0.76 21.75
N ALA A 24 15.43 -0.39 21.14
CA ALA A 24 16.02 -0.78 19.87
C ALA A 24 15.61 0.16 18.71
N GLY A 25 14.35 0.57 18.67
CA GLY A 25 13.85 1.57 17.72
C GLY A 25 14.53 2.93 17.90
N GLU A 26 14.66 3.40 19.14
CA GLU A 26 15.32 4.66 19.48
C GLU A 26 16.80 4.67 19.08
N LYS A 27 17.53 3.60 19.40
CA LYS A 27 18.94 3.44 18.99
C LYS A 27 19.10 3.42 17.47
N ARG A 28 18.18 2.77 16.75
CA ARG A 28 18.18 2.76 15.28
C ARG A 28 17.97 4.18 14.73
N VAL A 29 16.94 4.89 15.19
CA VAL A 29 16.66 6.27 14.76
C VAL A 29 17.84 7.20 15.08
N GLU A 30 18.47 7.04 16.25
CA GLU A 30 19.65 7.82 16.60
C GLU A 30 20.84 7.52 15.68
N SER A 31 21.05 6.26 15.30
CA SER A 31 22.09 5.87 14.35
C SER A 31 21.83 6.43 12.94
N GLU A 32 20.58 6.41 12.48
CA GLU A 32 20.15 7.00 11.21
C GLU A 32 20.36 8.53 11.24
N ASN A 33 19.96 9.19 12.32
CA ASN A 33 20.15 10.63 12.50
C ASN A 33 21.63 11.02 12.58
N ARG A 34 22.48 10.21 13.24
CA ARG A 34 23.93 10.42 13.27
C ARG A 34 24.54 10.27 11.88
N ALA A 35 24.12 9.26 11.12
CA ALA A 35 24.57 9.07 9.74
C ALA A 35 24.19 10.27 8.87
N VAL A 36 22.96 10.79 8.99
CA VAL A 36 22.51 12.00 8.28
C VAL A 36 23.29 13.25 8.70
N LYS A 37 23.56 13.43 9.99
CA LYS A 37 24.36 14.57 10.51
C LYS A 37 25.83 14.51 10.05
N ALA A 38 26.36 13.31 9.80
CA ALA A 38 27.69 13.11 9.25
C ALA A 38 27.78 13.39 7.73
N ILE A 39 26.65 13.57 7.05
CA ILE A 39 26.61 14.04 5.67
C ILE A 39 27.02 15.51 5.67
N SER A 40 28.30 15.77 5.42
CA SER A 40 28.81 17.14 5.24
C SER A 40 28.09 17.82 4.07
N ARG A 41 27.46 18.97 4.34
CA ARG A 41 26.83 19.82 3.32
C ARG A 41 27.83 20.30 2.26
N ASP A 42 29.12 20.37 2.59
CA ASP A 42 30.16 20.93 1.71
C ASP A 42 30.74 19.92 0.70
N VAL A 43 30.37 18.63 0.78
CA VAL A 43 30.99 17.55 -0.02
C VAL A 43 30.17 17.15 -1.24
N TYR A 44 28.88 17.52 -1.33
CA TYR A 44 28.10 17.26 -2.54
C TYR A 44 28.39 18.28 -3.65
N ARG A 45 29.57 18.17 -4.25
CA ARG A 45 29.85 18.71 -5.59
C ARG A 45 29.86 17.54 -6.57
N PRO A 46 28.78 17.30 -7.33
CA PRO A 46 28.81 16.32 -8.42
C PRO A 46 29.69 16.89 -9.53
N THR A 47 31.02 16.78 -9.35
CA THR A 47 31.92 16.73 -10.49
C THR A 47 31.58 15.45 -11.24
N ARG A 48 31.63 15.49 -12.57
CA ARG A 48 31.33 14.39 -13.49
C ARG A 48 32.32 13.23 -13.27
N ARG A 49 32.22 12.54 -12.14
CA ARG A 49 32.97 11.35 -11.75
C ARG A 49 32.08 10.15 -11.98
N GLU A 50 32.71 9.02 -12.31
CA GLU A 50 32.06 7.74 -12.53
C GLU A 50 31.04 7.45 -11.42
N LEU A 51 29.84 7.04 -11.82
CA LEU A 51 28.77 6.69 -10.90
C LEU A 51 29.23 5.47 -10.07
N VAL A 52 29.52 5.67 -8.79
CA VAL A 52 29.73 4.55 -7.87
C VAL A 52 28.37 3.90 -7.65
N VAL A 53 28.16 2.72 -8.25
CA VAL A 53 26.92 1.95 -8.14
C VAL A 53 26.98 1.02 -6.93
N HIS A 54 25.89 0.93 -6.17
CA HIS A 54 25.77 -0.03 -5.08
C HIS A 54 25.80 -1.46 -5.64
N PRO A 55 26.42 -2.46 -4.97
CA PRO A 55 26.54 -3.83 -5.48
C PRO A 55 25.20 -4.56 -5.71
N THR A 56 24.07 -4.01 -5.27
CA THR A 56 22.72 -4.57 -5.45
C THR A 56 22.07 -4.17 -6.77
N VAL A 57 22.73 -3.39 -7.63
CA VAL A 57 22.17 -3.01 -8.92
C VAL A 57 22.19 -4.22 -9.86
N SER A 58 21.04 -4.88 -10.02
CA SER A 58 20.83 -5.95 -10.97
C SER A 58 20.95 -5.46 -12.41
N GLU A 59 21.52 -6.29 -13.29
CA GLU A 59 21.59 -6.04 -14.74
C GLU A 59 20.22 -5.68 -15.34
N ARG A 60 20.24 -4.74 -16.30
CA ARG A 60 19.04 -4.28 -17.01
C ARG A 60 18.47 -5.44 -17.85
N ARG A 61 17.41 -6.09 -17.37
CA ARG A 61 16.60 -7.00 -18.18
C ARG A 61 15.98 -6.22 -19.36
N GLN A 62 16.10 -6.77 -20.57
CA GLN A 62 15.54 -6.17 -21.77
C GLN A 62 14.03 -5.93 -21.63
N ARG A 63 13.57 -4.77 -22.13
CA ARG A 63 12.17 -4.37 -22.13
C ARG A 63 11.43 -5.20 -23.18
N GLN A 64 10.63 -6.16 -22.72
CA GLN A 64 9.53 -6.68 -23.53
C GLN A 64 8.50 -5.56 -23.74
N ASP A 65 7.77 -5.62 -24.86
CA ASP A 65 6.62 -4.75 -25.09
C ASP A 65 5.58 -5.03 -24.00
N ARG A 66 5.35 -4.03 -23.13
CA ARG A 66 4.48 -4.14 -21.95
C ARG A 66 3.48 -3.03 -22.01
N THR A 67 2.21 -3.37 -21.78
CA THR A 67 1.15 -2.38 -21.61
C THR A 67 1.55 -1.42 -20.49
N THR A 68 1.65 -0.15 -20.84
CA THR A 68 2.02 0.91 -19.90
C THR A 68 0.77 1.51 -19.30
N ILE A 69 0.69 1.55 -17.97
CA ILE A 69 -0.41 2.15 -17.21
C ILE A 69 0.08 3.35 -16.40
N GLY A 70 -0.85 4.23 -16.02
CA GLY A 70 -0.56 5.38 -15.17
C GLY A 70 -0.54 5.07 -13.67
N VAL A 71 -0.13 6.04 -12.85
CA VAL A 71 -0.27 5.95 -11.37
C VAL A 71 -1.72 6.02 -10.90
N VAL A 72 -2.61 6.48 -11.78
CA VAL A 72 -4.06 6.45 -11.63
C VAL A 72 -4.61 5.89 -12.94
N GLU A 73 -5.39 4.83 -12.85
CA GLU A 73 -5.88 4.08 -14.02
C GLU A 73 -7.39 3.83 -13.90
N GLU A 74 -8.09 3.81 -15.04
CA GLU A 74 -9.48 3.37 -15.06
C GLU A 74 -9.54 1.86 -14.86
N VAL A 75 -10.33 1.44 -13.88
CA VAL A 75 -10.57 0.04 -13.56
C VAL A 75 -12.06 -0.24 -13.67
N THR A 76 -12.42 -1.34 -14.33
CA THR A 76 -13.79 -1.86 -14.31
C THR A 76 -13.89 -2.96 -13.27
N LEU A 77 -14.72 -2.76 -12.26
CA LEU A 77 -15.12 -3.77 -11.30
C LEU A 77 -16.35 -4.50 -11.84
N ARG A 78 -16.22 -5.81 -12.08
CA ARG A 78 -17.33 -6.66 -12.50
C ARG A 78 -17.95 -7.27 -11.26
N GLY A 79 -19.27 -7.13 -11.11
CA GLY A 79 -19.99 -7.70 -9.98
C GLY A 79 -21.41 -8.13 -10.34
N SER A 80 -22.06 -8.83 -9.42
CA SER A 80 -23.39 -9.41 -9.65
C SER A 80 -24.50 -8.39 -9.88
N LYS A 81 -24.31 -7.14 -9.42
CA LYS A 81 -25.24 -6.02 -9.62
C LYS A 81 -24.90 -5.14 -10.82
N GLY A 82 -23.90 -5.56 -11.62
CA GLY A 82 -23.43 -4.86 -12.80
C GLY A 82 -22.01 -4.33 -12.65
N ASP A 83 -21.53 -3.73 -13.74
CA ASP A 83 -20.15 -3.28 -13.85
C ASP A 83 -20.01 -1.82 -13.45
N ILE A 84 -18.99 -1.53 -12.66
CA ILE A 84 -18.70 -0.17 -12.22
C ILE A 84 -17.29 0.22 -12.66
N ARG A 85 -17.18 1.36 -13.35
CA ARG A 85 -15.89 1.96 -13.68
C ARG A 85 -15.48 2.97 -12.62
N VAL A 86 -14.22 2.93 -12.23
CA VAL A 86 -13.65 3.69 -11.12
C VAL A 86 -12.21 4.06 -11.45
N LEU A 87 -11.78 5.25 -11.05
CA LEU A 87 -10.35 5.59 -11.02
C LEU A 87 -9.71 4.94 -9.79
N ALA A 88 -8.77 4.03 -10.04
CA ALA A 88 -8.00 3.38 -8.98
C ALA A 88 -6.59 3.96 -8.90
N ARG A 89 -6.05 4.02 -7.68
CA ARG A 89 -4.63 4.31 -7.46
C ARG A 89 -3.84 3.03 -7.70
N ILE A 90 -2.85 3.08 -8.59
CA ILE A 90 -1.87 2.02 -8.74
C ILE A 90 -0.78 2.23 -7.69
N ASP A 91 -0.66 1.29 -6.75
CA ASP A 91 0.22 1.42 -5.58
C ASP A 91 1.18 0.23 -5.46
N THR A 92 2.43 0.44 -5.89
CA THR A 92 3.49 -0.56 -5.79
C THR A 92 3.94 -0.81 -4.35
N GLY A 93 3.56 0.04 -3.39
CA GLY A 93 3.80 -0.14 -1.96
C GLY A 93 2.72 -0.96 -1.24
N ALA A 94 1.55 -1.13 -1.86
CA ALA A 94 0.47 -1.94 -1.32
C ALA A 94 0.67 -3.42 -1.68
N SER A 95 0.74 -4.30 -0.67
CA SER A 95 0.84 -5.74 -0.92
C SER A 95 -0.45 -6.33 -1.49
N ARG A 96 -1.61 -5.76 -1.14
CA ARG A 96 -2.95 -6.22 -1.50
C ARG A 96 -3.79 -5.09 -2.08
N THR A 97 -4.66 -5.44 -3.02
CA THR A 97 -5.72 -4.61 -3.57
C THR A 97 -6.81 -4.36 -2.53
N SER A 98 -7.32 -3.14 -2.48
CA SER A 98 -8.40 -2.75 -1.55
C SER A 98 -9.49 -1.96 -2.26
N LEU A 99 -10.72 -2.14 -1.77
CA LEU A 99 -11.92 -1.58 -2.34
C LEU A 99 -12.81 -1.00 -1.25
N ASP A 100 -13.39 0.16 -1.54
CA ASP A 100 -14.35 0.83 -0.68
C ASP A 100 -15.61 -0.02 -0.44
N THR A 101 -16.10 -0.01 0.80
CA THR A 101 -17.26 -0.79 1.24
C THR A 101 -18.53 -0.47 0.44
N GLU A 102 -18.82 0.79 0.17
CA GLU A 102 -20.03 1.17 -0.59
C GLU A 102 -19.88 0.80 -2.06
N LEU A 103 -18.69 1.00 -2.62
CA LEU A 103 -18.40 0.61 -4.00
C LEU A 103 -18.52 -0.90 -4.21
N ALA A 104 -18.03 -1.70 -3.26
CA ALA A 104 -18.19 -3.15 -3.23
C ALA A 104 -19.67 -3.57 -3.18
N ALA A 105 -20.45 -2.97 -2.27
CA ALA A 105 -21.87 -3.27 -2.12
C ALA A 105 -22.70 -2.90 -3.37
N ARG A 106 -22.33 -1.79 -4.04
CA ARG A 106 -22.96 -1.32 -5.28
C ARG A 106 -22.68 -2.24 -6.45
N ALA A 107 -21.44 -2.69 -6.63
CA ALA A 107 -21.10 -3.66 -7.68
C ALA A 107 -21.65 -5.06 -7.37
N GLY A 108 -21.86 -5.39 -6.10
CA GLY A 108 -22.25 -6.74 -5.70
C GLY A 108 -21.09 -7.72 -5.89
N VAL A 109 -19.89 -7.33 -5.43
CA VAL A 109 -18.72 -8.22 -5.37
C VAL A 109 -18.89 -9.27 -4.28
N GLY A 110 -18.21 -10.41 -4.45
CA GLY A 110 -18.34 -11.56 -3.57
C GLY A 110 -18.13 -12.87 -4.31
N PRO A 111 -18.15 -14.02 -3.60
CA PRO A 111 -18.49 -14.18 -2.18
C PRO A 111 -17.44 -13.63 -1.21
N VAL A 112 -17.80 -13.48 0.07
CA VAL A 112 -16.83 -13.24 1.15
C VAL A 112 -16.00 -14.50 1.34
N LEU A 113 -14.69 -14.39 1.24
CA LEU A 113 -13.74 -15.50 1.31
C LEU A 113 -13.16 -15.66 2.72
N ASP A 114 -12.79 -14.55 3.37
CA ASP A 114 -12.05 -14.58 4.64
C ASP A 114 -12.20 -13.25 5.41
N ARG A 115 -11.69 -13.22 6.65
CA ARG A 115 -11.47 -12.01 7.46
C ARG A 115 -10.00 -11.88 7.82
N VAL A 116 -9.39 -10.76 7.43
CA VAL A 116 -7.98 -10.49 7.68
C VAL A 116 -7.81 -9.38 8.70
N ARG A 117 -6.94 -9.61 9.70
CA ARG A 117 -6.48 -8.55 10.61
C ARG A 117 -5.38 -7.74 9.94
N VAL A 118 -5.65 -6.47 9.65
CA VAL A 118 -4.70 -5.53 9.05
C VAL A 118 -4.26 -4.53 10.11
N ARG A 119 -2.95 -4.44 10.34
CA ARG A 119 -2.38 -3.39 11.20
C ARG A 119 -1.96 -2.23 10.30
N ALA A 120 -2.78 -1.17 10.25
CA ALA A 120 -2.36 0.06 9.60
C ALA A 120 -1.17 0.68 10.37
N ALA A 121 -0.22 1.29 9.67
CA ALA A 121 1.02 1.81 10.27
C ALA A 121 0.79 2.84 11.39
N ALA A 122 -0.39 3.48 11.43
CA ALA A 122 -0.77 4.48 12.43
C ALA A 122 -1.83 3.97 13.46
N ALA A 123 -2.35 2.75 13.31
CA ALA A 123 -3.43 2.26 14.16
C ALA A 123 -2.91 1.52 15.41
N HIS A 124 -3.47 1.86 16.57
CA HIS A 124 -3.14 1.20 17.84
C HIS A 124 -3.63 -0.25 17.88
N GLU A 125 -4.77 -0.54 17.25
CA GLU A 125 -5.35 -1.88 17.18
C GLU A 125 -5.42 -2.39 15.72
N PRO A 126 -5.29 -3.72 15.51
CA PRO A 126 -5.52 -4.33 14.20
C PRO A 126 -6.98 -4.18 13.80
N GLU A 127 -7.22 -3.69 12.59
CA GLU A 127 -8.55 -3.60 11.98
C GLU A 127 -8.88 -4.95 11.32
N GLU A 128 -10.06 -5.51 11.59
CA GLU A 128 -10.56 -6.69 10.85
C GLU A 128 -11.24 -6.24 9.57
N ARG A 129 -10.81 -6.80 8.43
CA ARG A 129 -11.35 -6.50 7.11
C ARG A 129 -11.87 -7.77 6.47
N ASP A 130 -13.08 -7.71 5.93
CA ASP A 130 -13.57 -8.77 5.06
C ASP A 130 -12.74 -8.79 3.77
N VAL A 131 -12.46 -10.00 3.29
CA VAL A 131 -11.82 -10.25 1.99
C VAL A 131 -12.85 -10.88 1.09
N VAL A 132 -13.05 -10.28 -0.07
CA VAL A 132 -14.06 -10.72 -1.05
C VAL A 132 -13.39 -11.11 -2.35
N ASP A 133 -13.99 -12.08 -3.05
CA ASP A 133 -13.61 -12.35 -4.42
C ASP A 133 -14.10 -11.22 -5.34
N ALA A 134 -13.24 -10.80 -6.27
CA ALA A 134 -13.56 -9.72 -7.20
C ALA A 134 -12.90 -9.93 -8.56
N ARG A 135 -13.65 -9.56 -9.61
CA ARG A 135 -13.17 -9.49 -10.99
C ARG A 135 -12.91 -8.04 -11.37
N VAL A 136 -11.66 -7.75 -11.72
CA VAL A 136 -11.23 -6.40 -12.06
C VAL A 136 -10.59 -6.38 -13.45
N VAL A 137 -10.98 -5.41 -14.26
CA VAL A 137 -10.42 -5.21 -15.61
C VAL A 137 -9.62 -3.93 -15.64
N ILE A 138 -8.34 -4.05 -16.00
CA ILE A 138 -7.38 -2.93 -16.10
C ILE A 138 -6.74 -2.99 -17.47
N ALA A 139 -6.79 -1.89 -18.24
CA ALA A 139 -6.21 -1.82 -19.58
C ALA A 139 -6.60 -3.02 -20.49
N GLY A 140 -7.86 -3.46 -20.40
CA GLY A 140 -8.39 -4.58 -21.18
C GLY A 140 -8.07 -5.99 -20.66
N ARG A 141 -7.36 -6.11 -19.54
CA ARG A 141 -7.01 -7.40 -18.93
C ARG A 141 -7.79 -7.64 -17.65
N GLU A 142 -8.35 -8.84 -17.53
CA GLU A 142 -9.14 -9.26 -16.37
C GLU A 142 -8.29 -10.01 -15.34
N PHE A 143 -8.56 -9.76 -14.07
CA PHE A 143 -7.92 -10.40 -12.92
C PHE A 143 -9.01 -10.83 -11.94
N GLU A 144 -8.93 -12.08 -11.49
CA GLU A 144 -9.68 -12.59 -10.33
C GLU A 144 -8.77 -12.46 -9.11
N VAL A 145 -9.19 -11.68 -8.10
CA VAL A 145 -8.35 -11.36 -6.94
C VAL A 145 -9.17 -11.27 -5.66
N ALA A 146 -8.55 -11.70 -4.56
CA ALA A 146 -9.08 -11.52 -3.22
C ALA A 146 -8.82 -10.08 -2.73
N VAL A 147 -9.87 -9.26 -2.71
CA VAL A 147 -9.79 -7.82 -2.41
C VAL A 147 -10.16 -7.56 -0.96
N ALA A 148 -9.37 -6.75 -0.26
CA ALA A 148 -9.71 -6.30 1.08
C ALA A 148 -10.75 -5.18 1.05
N ILE A 149 -11.85 -5.34 1.78
CA ILE A 149 -12.87 -4.30 1.95
C ILE A 149 -12.42 -3.35 3.06
N THR A 150 -12.54 -2.04 2.82
CA THR A 150 -12.11 -1.00 3.76
C THR A 150 -13.00 0.23 3.61
N ASP A 151 -13.35 0.92 4.70
CA ASP A 151 -14.01 2.22 4.61
C ASP A 151 -13.04 3.26 4.03
N ARG A 152 -13.31 3.74 2.81
CA ARG A 152 -12.46 4.69 2.08
C ARG A 152 -13.27 5.86 1.52
N LYS A 153 -14.49 6.10 2.01
CA LYS A 153 -15.43 7.09 1.48
C LYS A 153 -14.89 8.53 1.46
N ASP A 154 -14.00 8.86 2.39
CA ASP A 154 -13.39 10.19 2.52
C ASP A 154 -12.07 10.30 1.73
N MET A 155 -11.67 9.24 1.03
CA MET A 155 -10.42 9.21 0.26
C MET A 155 -10.67 9.58 -1.20
N ARG A 156 -9.68 10.23 -1.83
CA ARG A 156 -9.76 10.58 -3.27
C ARG A 156 -10.00 9.36 -4.18
N TYR A 157 -9.43 8.21 -3.83
CA TYR A 157 -9.54 6.97 -4.62
C TYR A 157 -10.12 5.85 -3.77
N HIS A 158 -11.31 5.40 -4.17
CA HIS A 158 -12.10 4.35 -3.50
C HIS A 158 -11.59 2.94 -3.86
N MET A 159 -10.55 2.84 -4.69
CA MET A 159 -9.87 1.60 -5.02
C MET A 159 -8.36 1.81 -5.07
N ILE A 160 -7.61 0.87 -4.48
CA ILE A 160 -6.16 0.73 -4.66
C ILE A 160 -5.91 -0.61 -5.34
N VAL A 161 -5.14 -0.59 -6.42
CA VAL A 161 -4.59 -1.78 -7.08
C VAL A 161 -3.19 -2.02 -6.53
N GLY A 162 -3.03 -3.16 -5.85
CA GLY A 162 -1.80 -3.54 -5.16
C GLY A 162 -0.95 -4.56 -5.93
N MET A 163 0.09 -5.05 -5.26
CA MET A 163 1.08 -5.97 -5.83
C MET A 163 0.53 -7.38 -6.11
N ASP A 164 -0.58 -7.78 -5.50
CA ASP A 164 -1.32 -9.00 -5.82
C ASP A 164 -1.82 -9.04 -7.27
N ILE A 165 -2.19 -7.88 -7.83
CA ILE A 165 -2.49 -7.75 -9.26
C ILE A 165 -1.20 -7.45 -10.04
N LEU A 166 -0.39 -6.48 -9.58
CA LEU A 166 0.69 -5.93 -10.39
C LEU A 166 1.78 -6.95 -10.74
N ARG A 167 2.06 -7.93 -9.88
CA ARG A 167 3.10 -8.95 -10.12
C ARG A 167 2.82 -9.79 -11.37
N ASP A 168 1.56 -10.18 -11.56
CA ASP A 168 1.14 -11.05 -12.66
C ASP A 168 0.59 -10.26 -13.86
N SER A 169 0.39 -8.95 -13.65
CA SER A 169 -0.07 -8.05 -14.69
C SER A 169 0.93 -7.80 -15.81
N GLY A 170 2.24 -7.97 -15.61
CA GLY A 170 3.22 -7.57 -16.63
C GLY A 170 3.12 -6.09 -17.09
N PHE A 171 2.40 -5.24 -16.36
CA PHE A 171 2.28 -3.82 -16.67
C PHE A 171 3.60 -3.09 -16.43
N LEU A 172 3.84 -2.05 -17.21
CA LEU A 172 4.84 -1.05 -16.90
C LEU A 172 4.16 0.18 -16.31
N LEU A 173 4.57 0.58 -15.11
CA LEU A 173 4.07 1.81 -14.50
C LEU A 173 4.84 3.01 -15.03
N ASP A 174 4.13 3.96 -15.63
CA ASP A 174 4.68 5.25 -16.06
C ASP A 174 4.03 6.38 -15.26
N PRO A 175 4.74 6.97 -14.27
CA PRO A 175 4.21 8.08 -13.47
C PRO A 175 3.87 9.33 -14.27
N SER A 176 4.40 9.48 -15.49
CA SER A 176 4.02 10.57 -16.36
C SER A 176 2.64 10.37 -17.00
N LYS A 177 2.08 9.16 -16.98
CA LYS A 177 0.77 8.81 -17.57
C LYS A 177 -0.32 8.62 -16.50
N GLY A 178 -1.57 8.65 -16.94
CA GLY A 178 -2.75 8.31 -16.15
C GLY A 178 -3.85 9.36 -16.18
N ASN A 179 -5.05 8.94 -15.79
CA ASN A 179 -6.28 9.73 -15.83
C ASN A 179 -6.43 10.70 -14.64
N GLY A 180 -5.37 10.89 -13.84
CA GLY A 180 -5.39 11.65 -12.59
C GLY A 180 -4.37 12.77 -12.50
N ARG A 181 -3.93 13.35 -13.63
CA ARG A 181 -2.99 14.49 -13.59
C ARG A 181 -3.61 15.65 -12.79
N GLU A 182 -2.85 16.06 -11.78
CA GLU A 182 -3.09 17.17 -10.88
C GLU A 182 -3.16 18.48 -11.67
N ASN A 183 -4.36 18.94 -12.01
CA ASN A 183 -4.65 20.25 -12.59
C ASN A 183 -6.03 20.76 -12.12
N ASP A 184 -6.30 20.69 -10.81
CA ASP A 184 -7.37 21.49 -10.18
C ASP A 184 -6.76 22.75 -9.53
N GLY A 185 -5.97 23.48 -10.31
CA GLY A 185 -5.74 24.89 -10.05
C GLY A 185 -6.98 25.66 -10.48
N LYS A 186 -7.74 26.21 -9.53
CA LYS A 186 -8.73 27.28 -9.70
C LYS A 186 -9.56 27.24 -10.99
N ARG A 187 -10.72 26.59 -10.95
CA ARG A 187 -11.91 27.16 -11.60
C ARG A 187 -12.85 27.63 -10.50
N ALA A 188 -12.61 28.86 -10.04
CA ALA A 188 -13.68 29.63 -9.43
C ALA A 188 -14.82 29.66 -10.44
N HIS A 189 -15.99 29.18 -10.05
CA HIS A 189 -17.22 29.42 -10.80
C HIS A 189 -17.39 30.94 -10.93
N PRO A 190 -17.53 31.51 -12.14
CA PRO A 190 -18.21 32.78 -12.25
C PRO A 190 -19.69 32.48 -11.94
N ASN A 191 -20.19 33.00 -10.82
CA ASN A 191 -21.62 32.97 -10.54
C ASN A 191 -22.35 33.74 -11.65
N PRO A 192 -23.51 33.25 -12.11
CA PRO A 192 -24.44 34.03 -12.91
C PRO A 192 -25.07 35.17 -12.10
#